data_AF-A0A9W6Y3Q5-F1
#
_entry.id   AF-A0A9W6Y3Q5-F1
#
_cell.length_a   1.000
_cell.length_b   1.000
_cell.length_c   1.000
_cell.angle_alpha   90.00
_cell.angle_beta   90.00
_cell.angle_gamma   90.00
#
_symmetry.space_group_name_H-M   'P 1'
#
loop_
_entity.id
_entity.type
_entity.pdbx_description
1 polymer ?
#
loop_
_entity_poly.entity_id
_entity_poly.type
_entity_poly.pdbx_seq_one_letter_code
_entity_poly.pdbx_strand_id
1 'polypeptide(L)'
;MSEHERAYMLTAIESRRSKVAPDSTVKQYLDPFRDWLMLRHETFQLQIVAADRKGERPLHYVLDGPNIAYINQNFEAGTYRLDQVDAIARDLQTQGHLVSITMPAAYLADKFVVRIRSKQYRAMRRQGKFVTRERTPKEKTILERWRNENMIFSCRTDFLSDDLFWLYASVLLGREGRVVTNDQGRDHVFALINGYTSTSTNASARSQKNGKKSSADADAHAASDGSMAPSISMDLIARWKDMTTVNIEIKHEEAAYNAAAAGDLTTPIPIESIRLLHPEPFSRVPQVTAPHHFHFPIAEHANQNEHPNQANTQRKRTRWLCVHRKTDSN
;
A
#
# COMPACT_ATOMS: atom_id res chain seq x y z
N MET A 1 -17.11 -2.71 0.40
CA MET A 1 -17.28 -1.26 0.20
C MET A 1 -18.43 -1.02 -0.78
N SER A 2 -19.36 -0.13 -0.42
CA SER A 2 -20.43 0.36 -1.32
C SER A 2 -19.92 1.51 -2.20
N GLU A 3 -20.64 1.86 -3.26
CA GLU A 3 -20.28 3.02 -4.08
C GLU A 3 -20.36 4.34 -3.29
N HIS A 4 -21.27 4.45 -2.33
CA HIS A 4 -21.36 5.62 -1.45
C HIS A 4 -20.13 5.75 -0.55
N GLU A 5 -19.69 4.64 0.06
CA GLU A 5 -18.45 4.61 0.86
C GLU A 5 -17.22 4.93 -0.01
N ARG A 6 -17.16 4.41 -1.23
CA ARG A 6 -16.09 4.71 -2.18
C ARG A 6 -16.04 6.20 -2.55
N ALA A 7 -17.18 6.79 -2.91
CA ALA A 7 -17.27 8.21 -3.22
C ALA A 7 -16.86 9.07 -2.02
N TYR A 8 -17.31 8.69 -0.82
CA TYR A 8 -16.91 9.34 0.43
C TYR A 8 -15.38 9.30 0.64
N MET A 9 -14.74 8.14 0.43
CA MET A 9 -13.28 8.02 0.54
C MET A 9 -12.55 8.88 -0.50
N LEU A 10 -13.01 8.92 -1.75
CA LEU A 10 -12.43 9.77 -2.79
C LEU A 10 -12.50 11.24 -2.42
N THR A 11 -13.67 11.72 -1.99
CA THR A 11 -13.84 13.10 -1.52
C THR A 11 -12.92 13.42 -0.34
N ALA A 12 -12.79 12.51 0.62
CA ALA A 12 -11.91 12.68 1.79
C ALA A 12 -10.42 12.75 1.41
N ILE A 13 -9.99 12.02 0.37
CA ILE A 13 -8.62 12.08 -0.14
C ILE A 13 -8.38 13.37 -0.93
N GLU A 14 -9.28 13.70 -1.86
CA GLU A 14 -9.11 14.79 -2.83
C GLU A 14 -9.25 16.19 -2.21
N SER A 15 -10.08 16.34 -1.18
CA SER A 15 -10.36 17.63 -0.51
C SER A 15 -9.21 18.13 0.38
N ARG A 16 -8.18 17.32 0.61
CA ARG A 16 -7.06 17.68 1.49
C ARG A 16 -6.16 18.73 0.87
N ARG A 17 -5.60 19.60 1.70
CA ARG A 17 -4.54 20.54 1.29
C ARG A 17 -3.20 19.82 1.22
N SER A 18 -2.42 20.14 0.20
CA SER A 18 -1.00 19.78 0.12
C SER A 18 -0.21 20.51 1.20
N LYS A 19 0.91 19.92 1.65
CA LYS A 19 1.81 20.54 2.63
C LYS A 19 2.79 21.54 2.00
N VAL A 20 2.75 21.71 0.69
CA VAL A 20 3.74 22.48 -0.07
C VAL A 20 3.03 23.61 -0.80
N ALA A 21 3.61 24.80 -0.75
CA ALA A 21 3.09 25.99 -1.42
C ALA A 21 3.09 25.84 -2.95
N PRO A 22 2.13 26.44 -3.67
CA PRO A 22 0.95 27.16 -3.16
C PRO A 22 -0.06 26.19 -2.50
N ASP A 23 -1.00 26.71 -1.71
CA ASP A 23 -2.05 25.95 -0.98
C ASP A 23 -3.05 25.23 -1.92
N SER A 24 -2.53 24.33 -2.75
CA SER A 24 -3.25 23.48 -3.68
C SER A 24 -3.84 22.28 -2.95
N THR A 25 -4.98 21.79 -3.46
CA THR A 25 -5.52 20.53 -2.98
C THR A 25 -4.72 19.36 -3.53
N VAL A 26 -4.68 18.27 -2.77
CA VAL A 26 -4.12 16.97 -3.18
C VAL A 26 -4.67 16.55 -4.54
N LYS A 27 -5.96 16.81 -4.80
CA LYS A 27 -6.61 16.55 -6.08
C LYS A 27 -5.80 17.06 -7.28
N GLN A 28 -5.32 18.29 -7.25
CA GLN A 28 -4.59 18.89 -8.38
C GLN A 28 -3.33 18.09 -8.76
N TYR A 29 -2.69 17.47 -7.77
CA TYR A 29 -1.51 16.64 -7.99
C TYR A 29 -1.84 15.19 -8.37
N LEU A 30 -3.04 14.71 -8.00
CA LEU A 30 -3.53 13.37 -8.35
C LEU A 30 -4.25 13.34 -9.70
N ASP A 31 -4.79 14.44 -10.20
CA ASP A 31 -5.56 14.50 -11.46
C ASP A 31 -4.79 13.88 -12.65
N PRO A 32 -3.50 14.18 -12.90
CA PRO A 32 -2.77 13.54 -14.00
C PRO A 32 -2.67 12.01 -13.85
N PHE A 33 -2.55 11.52 -12.62
CA PHE A 33 -2.54 10.10 -12.33
C PHE A 33 -3.92 9.46 -12.49
N ARG A 34 -4.97 10.14 -12.01
CA ARG A 34 -6.37 9.73 -12.17
C ARG A 34 -6.70 9.53 -13.64
N ASP A 35 -6.45 10.54 -14.46
CA ASP A 35 -6.79 10.54 -15.88
C ASP A 35 -6.04 9.43 -16.62
N TRP A 36 -4.74 9.29 -16.35
CA TRP A 36 -3.92 8.21 -16.90
C TRP A 36 -4.43 6.82 -16.50
N LEU A 37 -4.76 6.62 -15.22
CA LEU A 37 -5.19 5.31 -14.72
C LEU A 37 -6.56 4.94 -15.27
N MET A 38 -7.51 5.88 -15.26
CA MET A 38 -8.88 5.65 -15.72
C MET A 38 -8.95 5.43 -17.22
N LEU A 39 -8.18 6.17 -18.02
CA LEU A 39 -8.11 5.93 -19.46
C LEU A 39 -7.66 4.50 -19.78
N ARG A 40 -6.63 4.02 -19.06
CA ARG A 40 -6.16 2.63 -19.20
C ARG A 40 -7.22 1.62 -18.77
N HIS A 41 -7.86 1.86 -17.62
CA HIS A 41 -8.91 1.00 -17.08
C HIS A 41 -10.12 0.89 -18.02
N GLU A 42 -10.64 2.02 -18.48
CA GLU A 42 -11.80 2.08 -19.37
C GLU A 42 -11.52 1.41 -20.71
N THR A 43 -10.34 1.67 -21.29
CA THR A 43 -9.90 1.01 -22.53
C THR A 43 -9.86 -0.52 -22.35
N PHE A 44 -9.35 -0.98 -21.22
CA PHE A 44 -9.29 -2.41 -20.90
C PHE A 44 -10.67 -3.02 -20.66
N GLN A 45 -11.59 -2.31 -19.99
CA GLN A 45 -12.96 -2.79 -19.81
C GLN A 45 -13.69 -2.95 -21.15
N LEU A 46 -13.52 -2.01 -22.09
CA LEU A 46 -14.06 -2.11 -23.44
C LEU A 46 -13.52 -3.35 -24.17
N GLN A 47 -12.22 -3.64 -24.03
CA GLN A 47 -11.59 -4.83 -24.62
C GLN A 47 -12.12 -6.13 -24.01
N ILE A 48 -12.35 -6.18 -22.70
CA ILE A 48 -12.93 -7.35 -22.03
C ILE A 48 -14.34 -7.61 -22.55
N VAL A 49 -15.19 -6.57 -22.61
CA VAL A 49 -16.58 -6.68 -23.08
C VAL A 49 -16.62 -7.18 -24.52
N ALA A 50 -15.73 -6.69 -25.38
CA ALA A 50 -15.64 -7.13 -26.77
C ALA A 50 -15.16 -8.59 -26.93
N ALA A 51 -14.42 -9.13 -25.96
CA ALA A 51 -13.79 -10.45 -26.05
C ALA A 51 -14.67 -11.62 -25.56
N ASP A 52 -15.91 -11.38 -25.10
CA ASP A 52 -16.91 -12.38 -24.63
C ASP A 52 -16.30 -13.56 -23.84
N ARG A 53 -15.42 -13.24 -22.87
CA ARG A 53 -14.70 -14.28 -22.12
C ARG A 53 -15.61 -14.93 -21.08
N LYS A 54 -15.91 -16.22 -21.27
CA LYS A 54 -16.49 -17.08 -20.21
C LYS A 54 -15.40 -17.46 -19.21
N GLY A 55 -15.39 -16.84 -18.04
CA GLY A 55 -14.42 -17.11 -16.98
C GLY A 55 -14.40 -16.04 -15.89
N GLU A 56 -13.40 -16.10 -15.01
CA GLU A 56 -13.19 -15.08 -13.99
C GLU A 56 -12.83 -13.75 -14.66
N ARG A 57 -13.52 -12.66 -14.30
CA ARG A 57 -13.37 -11.35 -14.94
C ARG A 57 -11.97 -10.79 -14.63
N PRO A 58 -11.14 -10.49 -15.64
CA PRO A 58 -9.84 -9.90 -15.40
C PRO A 58 -9.93 -8.57 -14.64
N LEU A 59 -9.02 -8.36 -13.68
CA LEU A 59 -8.95 -7.14 -12.87
C LEU A 59 -7.83 -6.20 -13.35
N HIS A 60 -7.86 -4.97 -12.84
CA HIS A 60 -6.79 -3.99 -12.97
C HIS A 60 -5.92 -3.96 -11.71
N TYR A 61 -4.69 -4.45 -11.81
CA TYR A 61 -3.73 -4.42 -10.73
C TYR A 61 -2.85 -3.17 -10.79
N VAL A 62 -2.69 -2.51 -9.65
CA VAL A 62 -1.72 -1.44 -9.46
C VAL A 62 -0.59 -1.93 -8.56
N LEU A 63 0.63 -1.90 -9.08
CA LEU A 63 1.82 -2.33 -8.36
C LEU A 63 2.42 -1.14 -7.61
N ASP A 64 2.63 -1.30 -6.30
CA ASP A 64 3.45 -0.43 -5.47
C ASP A 64 4.93 -0.74 -5.76
N GLY A 65 5.46 -0.05 -6.76
CA GLY A 65 6.76 -0.34 -7.34
C GLY A 65 7.91 -0.32 -6.32
N PRO A 66 8.06 0.74 -5.50
CA PRO A 66 9.08 0.80 -4.47
C PRO A 66 8.95 -0.32 -3.44
N ASN A 67 7.74 -0.58 -2.93
CA ASN A 67 7.56 -1.62 -1.91
C ASN A 67 7.98 -2.99 -2.44
N ILE A 68 7.52 -3.35 -3.65
CA ILE A 68 7.85 -4.61 -4.31
C ILE A 68 9.35 -4.73 -4.55
N ALA A 69 9.97 -3.71 -5.15
CA ALA A 69 11.38 -3.75 -5.54
C ALA A 69 12.37 -3.81 -4.37
N TYR A 70 11.91 -3.56 -3.14
CA TYR A 70 12.70 -3.68 -1.91
C TYR A 70 12.35 -4.93 -1.08
N ILE A 71 11.45 -5.80 -1.56
CA ILE A 71 11.13 -7.05 -0.86
C ILE A 71 12.41 -7.89 -0.73
N ASN A 72 12.71 -8.27 0.52
CA ASN A 72 13.88 -9.06 0.89
C ASN A 72 15.23 -8.42 0.55
N GLN A 73 15.29 -7.09 0.37
CA GLN A 73 16.51 -6.34 0.02
C GLN A 73 17.20 -5.66 1.22
N ASN A 74 16.79 -5.95 2.46
CA ASN A 74 17.35 -5.31 3.66
C ASN A 74 18.64 -5.98 4.19
N PHE A 75 19.60 -6.24 3.30
CA PHE A 75 20.95 -6.76 3.62
C PHE A 75 22.03 -5.84 3.04
N GLU A 76 23.31 -6.05 3.37
CA GLU A 76 24.39 -5.11 3.05
C GLU A 76 24.50 -4.79 1.56
N ALA A 77 24.41 -5.82 0.71
CA ALA A 77 24.44 -5.69 -0.74
C ALA A 77 23.06 -5.57 -1.40
N GLY A 78 22.01 -5.44 -0.61
CA GLY A 78 20.65 -5.35 -1.14
C GLY A 78 20.49 -4.11 -2.01
N THR A 79 19.59 -4.16 -2.98
CA THR A 79 19.33 -2.97 -3.81
C THR A 79 17.93 -2.99 -4.35
N TYR A 80 17.55 -1.89 -4.98
CA TYR A 80 16.30 -1.79 -5.71
C TYR A 80 16.28 -2.77 -6.89
N ARG A 81 15.28 -3.67 -6.93
CA ARG A 81 15.15 -4.78 -7.90
C ARG A 81 13.94 -4.60 -8.82
N LEU A 82 14.15 -3.99 -10.00
CA LEU A 82 13.11 -3.83 -11.01
C LEU A 82 12.57 -5.15 -11.57
N ASP A 83 13.41 -6.19 -11.58
CA ASP A 83 13.05 -7.51 -12.06
C ASP A 83 12.03 -8.22 -11.16
N GLN A 84 11.99 -7.92 -9.85
CA GLN A 84 10.91 -8.38 -8.97
C GLN A 84 9.55 -7.80 -9.40
N VAL A 85 9.51 -6.50 -9.69
CA VAL A 85 8.29 -5.81 -10.17
C VAL A 85 7.89 -6.34 -11.55
N ASP A 86 8.86 -6.51 -12.45
CA ASP A 86 8.63 -6.99 -13.81
C ASP A 86 8.08 -8.42 -13.83
N ALA A 87 8.60 -9.29 -12.96
CA ALA A 87 8.14 -10.67 -12.83
C ALA A 87 6.67 -10.74 -12.38
N ILE A 88 6.28 -9.95 -11.38
CA ILE A 88 4.87 -9.85 -10.94
C ILE A 88 3.99 -9.30 -12.06
N ALA A 89 4.43 -8.23 -12.74
CA ALA A 89 3.67 -7.63 -13.82
C ALA A 89 3.42 -8.62 -14.95
N ARG A 90 4.45 -9.39 -15.35
CA ARG A 90 4.32 -10.42 -16.39
C ARG A 90 3.39 -11.54 -15.97
N ASP A 91 3.53 -12.06 -14.75
CA ASP A 91 2.65 -13.13 -14.24
C ASP A 91 1.17 -12.70 -14.32
N LEU A 92 0.84 -11.51 -13.80
CA LEU A 92 -0.52 -10.96 -13.88
C LEU A 92 -0.99 -10.74 -15.32
N GLN A 93 -0.13 -10.21 -16.20
CA GLN A 93 -0.44 -10.01 -17.61
C GLN A 93 -0.72 -11.34 -18.33
N THR A 94 0.01 -12.42 -18.01
CA THR A 94 -0.22 -13.76 -18.59
C THR A 94 -1.57 -14.35 -18.19
N GLN A 95 -2.08 -13.98 -17.01
CA GLN A 95 -3.43 -14.30 -16.53
C GLN A 95 -4.51 -13.41 -17.17
N GLY A 96 -4.12 -12.47 -18.04
CA GLY A 96 -5.02 -11.58 -18.76
C GLY A 96 -5.42 -10.33 -18.00
N HIS A 97 -4.80 -10.04 -16.86
CA HIS A 97 -5.05 -8.84 -16.07
C HIS A 97 -4.38 -7.59 -16.66
N LEU A 98 -4.97 -6.43 -16.42
CA LEU A 98 -4.31 -5.15 -16.70
C LEU A 98 -3.37 -4.80 -15.54
N VAL A 99 -2.18 -4.32 -15.87
CA VAL A 99 -1.19 -3.88 -14.87
C VAL A 99 -0.82 -2.41 -15.09
N SER A 100 -0.82 -1.66 -14.00
CA SER A 100 -0.26 -0.32 -13.87
C SER A 100 0.75 -0.31 -12.71
N ILE A 101 1.81 0.48 -12.81
CA ILE A 101 2.88 0.56 -11.83
C ILE A 101 2.99 2.00 -11.38
N THR A 102 2.98 2.21 -10.07
CA THR A 102 3.28 3.52 -9.47
C THR A 102 4.75 3.54 -9.04
N MET A 103 5.47 4.60 -9.39
CA MET A 103 6.88 4.72 -9.09
C MET A 103 7.34 6.17 -8.96
N PRO A 104 8.03 6.56 -7.88
CA PRO A 104 8.67 7.87 -7.79
C PRO A 104 9.70 8.09 -8.91
N ALA A 105 9.74 9.30 -9.46
CA ALA A 105 10.67 9.68 -10.52
C ALA A 105 12.15 9.37 -10.19
N ALA A 106 12.53 9.49 -8.91
CA ALA A 106 13.88 9.20 -8.44
C ALA A 106 14.32 7.74 -8.69
N TYR A 107 13.39 6.78 -8.70
CA TYR A 107 13.68 5.38 -9.01
C TYR A 107 13.75 5.08 -10.51
N LEU A 108 13.32 6.02 -11.34
CA LEU A 108 13.36 5.95 -12.81
C LEU A 108 14.59 6.63 -13.42
N ALA A 109 15.39 7.36 -12.62
CA ALA A 109 16.63 8.01 -13.03
C ALA A 109 17.79 7.01 -13.19
N ASP A 110 18.67 7.21 -14.17
CA ASP A 110 19.80 6.28 -14.45
C ASP A 110 20.78 6.12 -13.29
N LYS A 111 20.87 7.15 -12.45
CA LYS A 111 21.58 7.11 -11.18
C LYS A 111 20.59 7.40 -10.06
N PHE A 112 20.54 6.52 -9.06
CA PHE A 112 19.58 6.65 -7.96
C PHE A 112 20.20 6.28 -6.60
N VAL A 113 19.59 6.79 -5.54
CA VAL A 113 20.03 6.54 -4.16
C VAL A 113 19.50 5.18 -3.68
N VAL A 114 20.39 4.34 -3.17
CA VAL A 114 20.06 3.04 -2.59
C VAL A 114 19.45 3.24 -1.20
N ARG A 115 18.21 2.79 -1.00
CA ARG A 115 17.43 3.02 0.24
C ARG A 115 17.27 1.77 1.12
N ILE A 116 18.35 1.03 1.37
CA ILE A 116 18.35 -0.14 2.27
C ILE A 116 18.17 0.30 3.73
N ARG A 117 17.41 -0.47 4.52
CA ARG A 117 17.16 -0.21 5.95
C ARG A 117 18.10 -0.96 6.91
N SER A 118 19.37 -1.18 6.55
CA SER A 118 20.37 -1.81 7.43
C SER A 118 20.99 -0.81 8.43
N LYS A 119 21.62 -1.32 9.51
CA LYS A 119 22.23 -0.48 10.56
C LYS A 119 23.29 0.46 9.99
N GLN A 120 24.16 -0.04 9.11
CA GLN A 120 25.22 0.73 8.46
C GLN A 120 24.65 1.84 7.57
N TYR A 121 23.68 1.54 6.70
CA TYR A 121 23.06 2.55 5.84
C TYR A 121 22.26 3.60 6.62
N ARG A 122 21.70 3.25 7.77
CA ARG A 122 21.07 4.22 8.68
C ARG A 122 22.11 5.14 9.32
N ALA A 123 23.26 4.61 9.75
CA ALA A 123 24.35 5.41 10.29
C ALA A 123 24.95 6.36 9.24
N MET A 124 25.18 5.88 8.01
CA MET A 124 25.67 6.70 6.89
C MET A 124 24.71 7.86 6.59
N ARG A 125 23.40 7.61 6.52
CA ARG A 125 22.40 8.66 6.28
C ARG A 125 22.37 9.73 7.36
N ARG A 126 22.55 9.37 8.63
CA ARG A 126 22.68 10.34 9.74
C ARG A 126 23.91 11.23 9.60
N GLN A 127 24.95 10.76 8.93
CA GLN A 127 26.15 11.52 8.59
C GLN A 127 26.03 12.28 7.25
N GLY A 128 24.85 12.29 6.62
CA GLY A 128 24.63 12.92 5.31
C GLY A 128 25.25 12.15 4.13
N LYS A 129 25.72 10.91 4.34
CA LYS A 129 26.31 10.08 3.29
C LYS A 129 25.23 9.23 2.61
N PHE A 130 25.20 9.28 1.28
CA PHE A 130 24.26 8.52 0.45
C PHE A 130 25.02 7.62 -0.51
N VAL A 131 24.58 6.37 -0.62
CA VAL A 131 25.11 5.41 -1.59
C VAL A 131 24.24 5.49 -2.84
N THR A 132 24.86 5.65 -4.01
CA THR A 132 24.18 5.67 -5.31
C THR A 132 24.56 4.47 -6.14
N ARG A 133 23.63 3.99 -6.98
CA ARG A 133 23.88 2.96 -7.98
C ARG A 133 23.47 3.44 -9.36
N GLU A 134 24.20 2.98 -10.37
CA GLU A 134 23.82 3.15 -11.78
C GLU A 134 22.97 1.98 -12.28
N ARG A 135 22.04 2.31 -13.18
CA ARG A 135 21.13 1.34 -13.76
C ARG A 135 21.85 0.42 -14.74
N THR A 136 21.62 -0.88 -14.60
CA THR A 136 22.15 -1.90 -15.50
C THR A 136 21.43 -1.91 -16.86
N PRO A 137 22.04 -2.47 -17.93
CA PRO A 137 21.37 -2.60 -19.22
C PRO A 137 20.04 -3.37 -19.14
N LYS A 138 19.99 -4.48 -18.39
CA LYS A 138 18.77 -5.28 -18.19
C LYS A 138 17.63 -4.46 -17.59
N GLU A 139 17.95 -3.61 -16.62
CA GLU A 139 16.98 -2.71 -16.00
C GLU A 139 16.51 -1.60 -16.93
N LYS A 140 17.38 -1.10 -17.81
CA LYS A 140 17.00 -0.15 -18.85
C LYS A 140 15.97 -0.77 -19.81
N THR A 141 16.19 -2.01 -20.23
CA THR A 141 15.23 -2.76 -21.06
C THR A 141 13.87 -2.95 -20.37
N ILE A 142 13.87 -3.23 -19.06
CA ILE A 142 12.62 -3.34 -18.28
C ILE A 142 11.86 -2.01 -18.30
N LEU A 143 12.53 -0.89 -18.01
CA LEU A 143 11.89 0.44 -18.01
C LEU A 143 11.42 0.87 -19.40
N GLU A 144 12.18 0.56 -20.44
CA GLU A 144 11.80 0.82 -21.82
C GLU A 144 10.52 0.09 -22.18
N ARG A 145 10.42 -1.21 -21.84
CA ARG A 145 9.18 -1.98 -22.00
C ARG A 145 8.01 -1.33 -21.26
N TRP A 146 8.18 -1.00 -19.97
CA TRP A 146 7.11 -0.39 -19.19
C TRP A 146 6.63 0.94 -19.78
N ARG A 147 7.54 1.74 -20.35
CA ARG A 147 7.19 2.98 -21.06
C ARG A 147 6.43 2.69 -22.35
N ASN A 148 6.93 1.75 -23.16
CA ASN A 148 6.32 1.39 -24.44
C ASN A 148 4.90 0.80 -24.27
N GLU A 149 4.66 0.03 -23.21
CA GLU A 149 3.35 -0.52 -22.86
C GLU A 149 2.48 0.46 -22.03
N ASN A 150 2.98 1.68 -21.80
CA ASN A 150 2.34 2.71 -20.98
C ASN A 150 1.95 2.21 -19.58
N MET A 151 2.73 1.31 -18.98
CA MET A 151 2.41 0.65 -17.70
C MET A 151 2.84 1.44 -16.49
N ILE A 152 3.77 2.38 -16.62
CA ILE A 152 4.42 3.06 -15.50
C ILE A 152 3.96 4.50 -15.39
N PHE A 153 3.52 4.90 -14.19
CA PHE A 153 3.28 6.29 -13.85
C PHE A 153 4.40 6.82 -12.95
N SER A 154 5.01 7.93 -13.37
CA SER A 154 6.06 8.61 -12.60
C SER A 154 5.43 9.53 -11.55
N CYS A 155 5.37 9.05 -10.31
CA CYS A 155 4.84 9.77 -9.17
C CYS A 155 5.73 10.98 -8.82
N ARG A 156 5.11 12.16 -8.74
CA ARG A 156 5.72 13.40 -8.29
C ARG A 156 5.78 13.45 -6.76
N THR A 157 6.91 12.99 -6.21
CA THR A 157 7.10 12.90 -4.76
C THR A 157 7.67 14.16 -4.11
N ASP A 158 7.81 15.24 -4.89
CA ASP A 158 8.14 16.58 -4.42
C ASP A 158 6.98 17.22 -3.63
N PHE A 159 5.74 16.77 -3.86
CA PHE A 159 4.54 17.32 -3.22
C PHE A 159 3.73 16.28 -2.45
N LEU A 160 3.67 15.04 -2.95
CA LEU A 160 2.88 13.96 -2.37
C LEU A 160 3.77 12.79 -1.96
N SER A 161 3.35 12.04 -0.95
CA SER A 161 3.92 10.72 -0.73
C SER A 161 3.53 9.80 -1.89
N ASP A 162 4.44 8.94 -2.31
CA ASP A 162 4.21 7.86 -3.25
C ASP A 162 3.09 6.92 -2.80
N ASP A 163 2.94 6.74 -1.49
CA ASP A 163 1.88 5.91 -0.93
C ASP A 163 0.49 6.37 -1.34
N LEU A 164 0.31 7.68 -1.52
CA LEU A 164 -0.97 8.25 -1.88
C LEU A 164 -1.44 7.81 -3.27
N PHE A 165 -0.53 7.50 -4.19
CA PHE A 165 -0.89 7.10 -5.55
C PHE A 165 -1.49 5.69 -5.58
N TRP A 166 -0.83 4.71 -4.97
CA TRP A 166 -1.39 3.35 -4.93
C TRP A 166 -2.62 3.30 -4.02
N LEU A 167 -2.67 4.09 -2.94
CA LEU A 167 -3.86 4.23 -2.09
C LEU A 167 -5.04 4.78 -2.90
N TYR A 168 -4.84 5.91 -3.57
CA TYR A 168 -5.88 6.53 -4.38
C TYR A 168 -6.37 5.60 -5.49
N ALA A 169 -5.46 4.90 -6.17
CA ALA A 169 -5.79 3.93 -7.20
C ALA A 169 -6.70 2.80 -6.69
N SER A 170 -6.43 2.27 -5.50
CA SER A 170 -7.25 1.19 -4.93
C SER A 170 -8.71 1.62 -4.69
N VAL A 171 -8.92 2.87 -4.27
CA VAL A 171 -10.26 3.43 -4.04
C VAL A 171 -10.90 3.75 -5.38
N LEU A 172 -10.13 4.33 -6.30
CA LEU A 172 -10.59 4.72 -7.63
C LEU A 172 -11.05 3.51 -8.46
N LEU A 173 -10.34 2.39 -8.42
CA LEU A 173 -10.73 1.17 -9.16
C LEU A 173 -11.78 0.32 -8.44
N GLY A 174 -11.93 0.48 -7.12
CA GLY A 174 -12.95 -0.19 -6.33
C GLY A 174 -12.91 -1.72 -6.48
N ARG A 175 -14.05 -2.32 -6.87
CA ARG A 175 -14.16 -3.79 -7.01
C ARG A 175 -13.38 -4.35 -8.20
N GLU A 176 -13.14 -3.52 -9.22
CA GLU A 176 -12.52 -3.92 -10.48
C GLU A 176 -10.99 -3.86 -10.44
N GLY A 177 -10.42 -3.35 -9.35
CA GLY A 177 -8.98 -3.28 -9.17
C GLY A 177 -8.45 -3.88 -7.88
N ARG A 178 -7.14 -4.12 -7.86
CA ARG A 178 -6.38 -4.57 -6.69
C ARG A 178 -5.05 -3.82 -6.64
N VAL A 179 -4.49 -3.66 -5.44
CA VAL A 179 -3.16 -3.10 -5.26
C VAL A 179 -2.23 -4.15 -4.70
N VAL A 180 -1.08 -4.32 -5.35
CA VAL A 180 -0.05 -5.27 -4.94
C VAL A 180 0.97 -4.53 -4.09
N THR A 181 0.92 -4.73 -2.77
CA THR A 181 1.86 -4.15 -1.81
C THR A 181 1.93 -4.99 -0.53
N ASN A 182 3.10 -5.00 0.12
CA ASN A 182 3.28 -5.47 1.49
C ASN A 182 3.33 -4.32 2.50
N ASP A 183 3.20 -3.07 2.03
CA ASP A 183 3.04 -1.95 2.94
C ASP A 183 1.73 -2.11 3.71
N GLN A 184 1.81 -1.91 5.02
CA GLN A 184 0.67 -2.04 5.90
C GLN A 184 -0.14 -0.77 6.00
N GLY A 185 0.37 0.34 5.46
CA GLY A 185 -0.23 1.64 5.52
C GLY A 185 -0.39 2.18 6.94
N ARG A 186 0.15 1.51 7.98
CA ARG A 186 -0.20 1.80 9.38
C ARG A 186 0.17 3.21 9.84
N ASP A 187 1.28 3.76 9.35
CA ASP A 187 1.70 5.11 9.71
C ASP A 187 1.26 6.14 8.64
N HIS A 188 1.03 5.69 7.40
CA HIS A 188 0.74 6.54 6.24
C HIS A 188 -0.76 6.73 6.03
N VAL A 189 -1.57 5.68 6.12
CA VAL A 189 -3.03 5.71 6.01
C VAL A 189 -3.64 6.48 7.18
N PHE A 190 -3.18 6.28 8.42
CA PHE A 190 -3.67 7.07 9.56
C PHE A 190 -3.31 8.56 9.45
N ALA A 191 -2.11 8.88 8.97
CA ALA A 191 -1.67 10.23 8.65
C ALA A 191 -2.45 10.87 7.48
N LEU A 192 -2.77 10.06 6.46
CA LEU A 192 -3.39 10.47 5.20
C LEU A 192 -4.92 10.47 5.25
N ILE A 193 -5.55 9.81 6.22
CA ILE A 193 -7.02 9.59 6.24
C ILE A 193 -7.75 10.25 7.42
N ASN A 194 -7.12 10.43 8.59
CA ASN A 194 -7.81 11.04 9.75
C ASN A 194 -7.38 12.47 10.08
N GLY A 195 -6.41 13.01 9.33
CA GLY A 195 -5.89 14.34 9.60
C GLY A 195 -4.97 14.29 10.83
N TYR A 196 -3.77 14.82 10.69
CA TYR A 196 -2.91 15.01 11.84
C TYR A 196 -3.48 16.15 12.69
N THR A 197 -4.29 15.83 13.68
CA THR A 197 -4.22 16.53 14.97
C THR A 197 -3.48 15.61 15.93
N SER A 198 -2.32 16.06 16.42
CA SER A 198 -1.49 15.40 17.44
C SER A 198 -0.44 14.37 16.99
N THR A 199 0.65 14.83 16.38
CA THR A 199 2.01 14.34 16.76
C THR A 199 3.03 15.47 16.67
N SER A 200 2.89 16.49 17.52
CA SER A 200 4.02 17.33 17.93
C SER A 200 3.95 17.78 19.39
N THR A 201 2.86 17.50 20.11
CA THR A 201 2.70 17.89 21.52
C THR A 201 3.20 16.85 22.53
N ASN A 202 3.55 15.63 22.10
CA ASN A 202 4.08 14.60 23.02
C ASN A 202 5.62 14.46 23.01
N ALA A 203 6.34 15.33 22.30
CA ALA A 203 7.80 15.42 22.40
C ALA A 203 8.29 16.32 23.56
N SER A 204 7.38 17.02 24.25
CA SER A 204 7.69 17.91 25.38
C SER A 204 7.02 17.50 26.70
N ALA A 205 6.37 16.34 26.78
CA ALA A 205 5.84 15.81 28.04
C ALA A 205 6.87 14.91 28.74
N ARG A 206 8.02 15.48 29.13
CA ARG A 206 8.83 14.92 30.22
C ARG A 206 9.03 16.00 31.28
N SER A 207 8.52 15.68 32.46
CA SER A 207 8.53 16.47 33.70
C SER A 207 7.45 17.55 33.83
N GLN A 208 6.30 17.17 34.39
CA GLN A 208 5.79 17.90 35.55
C GLN A 208 4.88 17.00 36.40
N LYS A 209 5.25 16.92 37.70
CA LYS A 209 4.52 16.27 38.78
C LYS A 209 3.19 16.96 39.06
N ASN A 210 2.24 16.15 39.53
CA ASN A 210 1.09 16.48 40.39
C ASN A 210 0.06 17.51 39.89
N GLY A 211 -1.19 17.05 39.76
CA GLY A 211 -2.36 17.92 39.83
C GLY A 211 -3.58 17.35 39.13
N LYS A 212 -4.58 16.91 39.92
CA LYS A 212 -5.93 16.60 39.46
C LYS A 212 -6.49 17.72 38.59
N LYS A 213 -6.97 17.39 37.38
CA LYS A 213 -8.10 18.08 36.74
C LYS A 213 -8.83 17.14 35.78
N SER A 214 -10.15 17.17 35.90
CA SER A 214 -11.14 16.31 35.26
C SER A 214 -11.31 16.61 33.76
N SER A 215 -11.66 15.55 33.03
CA SER A 215 -12.02 15.52 31.61
C SER A 215 -13.43 16.07 31.36
N ALA A 216 -13.58 17.38 31.17
CA ALA A 216 -14.87 17.95 30.75
C ALA A 216 -14.79 19.15 29.77
N ASP A 217 -13.63 19.77 29.54
CA ASP A 217 -13.58 21.05 28.80
C ASP A 217 -12.80 21.00 27.46
N ALA A 218 -12.62 19.82 26.86
CA ALA A 218 -11.87 19.69 25.60
C ALA A 218 -12.70 19.83 24.31
N ASP A 219 -14.02 20.01 24.41
CA ASP A 219 -14.93 19.99 23.24
C ASP A 219 -15.39 21.38 22.73
N ALA A 220 -14.89 22.49 23.29
CA ALA A 220 -15.46 23.82 22.99
C ALA A 220 -14.64 24.72 22.03
N HIS A 221 -13.49 24.29 21.50
CA HIS A 221 -12.64 25.17 20.67
C HIS A 221 -12.26 24.64 19.28
N ALA A 222 -12.90 23.57 18.79
CA ALA A 222 -12.71 23.07 17.43
C ALA A 222 -13.72 23.64 16.40
N ALA A 223 -14.14 24.90 16.57
CA ALA A 223 -15.12 25.56 15.72
C ALA A 223 -14.60 26.91 15.20
N SER A 224 -13.45 26.91 14.51
CA SER A 224 -13.06 28.05 13.66
C SER A 224 -12.00 27.67 12.62
N ASP A 225 -12.31 26.76 11.70
CA ASP A 225 -11.76 26.86 10.35
C ASP A 225 -12.63 26.08 9.33
N GLY A 226 -13.12 26.79 8.32
CA GLY A 226 -14.23 26.38 7.42
C GLY A 226 -13.86 25.36 6.33
N SER A 227 -13.08 24.33 6.64
CA SER A 227 -12.76 23.24 5.71
C SER A 227 -12.68 21.91 6.45
N MET A 228 -13.84 21.38 6.87
CA MET A 228 -13.91 20.02 7.41
C MET A 228 -13.88 19.02 6.26
N ALA A 229 -12.67 18.59 5.87
CA ALA A 229 -12.54 17.40 5.04
C ALA A 229 -13.22 16.19 5.74
N PRO A 230 -13.99 15.36 5.03
CA PRO A 230 -14.68 14.23 5.63
C PRO A 230 -13.68 13.24 6.29
N SER A 231 -13.94 12.85 7.53
CA SER A 231 -13.11 11.89 8.28
C SER A 231 -13.53 10.44 8.00
N ILE A 232 -12.63 9.61 7.48
CA ILE A 232 -12.96 8.22 7.14
C ILE A 232 -12.86 7.34 8.40
N SER A 233 -13.91 6.57 8.68
CA SER A 233 -13.91 5.68 9.84
C SER A 233 -12.85 4.58 9.73
N MET A 234 -12.30 4.17 10.87
CA MET A 234 -11.32 3.07 10.91
C MET A 234 -11.88 1.74 10.41
N ASP A 235 -13.18 1.49 10.62
CA ASP A 235 -13.88 0.32 10.08
C ASP A 235 -13.86 0.33 8.54
N LEU A 236 -14.16 1.47 7.92
CA LEU A 236 -14.16 1.59 6.47
C LEU A 236 -12.76 1.38 5.90
N ILE A 237 -11.73 1.92 6.54
CA ILE A 237 -10.32 1.69 6.17
C ILE A 237 -9.97 0.20 6.26
N ALA A 238 -10.33 -0.47 7.36
CA ALA A 238 -10.02 -1.89 7.55
C ALA A 238 -10.69 -2.77 6.47
N ARG A 239 -11.99 -2.54 6.20
CA ARG A 239 -12.71 -3.25 5.13
C ARG A 239 -12.14 -2.97 3.75
N TRP A 240 -11.80 -1.71 3.45
CA TRP A 240 -11.20 -1.34 2.17
C TRP A 240 -9.85 -2.04 1.96
N LYS A 241 -8.96 -2.04 2.97
CA LYS A 241 -7.66 -2.74 2.92
C LYS A 241 -7.84 -4.24 2.70
N ASP A 242 -8.71 -4.87 3.49
CA ASP A 242 -9.00 -6.32 3.39
C ASP A 242 -9.53 -6.72 2.00
N MET A 243 -10.20 -5.82 1.28
CA MET A 243 -10.80 -6.10 -0.03
C MET A 243 -9.89 -5.79 -1.21
N THR A 244 -8.90 -4.90 -1.06
CA THR A 244 -8.18 -4.30 -2.21
C THR A 244 -6.70 -4.69 -2.25
N THR A 245 -6.09 -5.02 -1.11
CA THR A 245 -4.65 -5.29 -1.02
C THR A 245 -4.32 -6.75 -1.32
N VAL A 246 -3.36 -6.96 -2.21
CA VAL A 246 -2.75 -8.26 -2.53
C VAL A 246 -1.33 -8.25 -1.98
N ASN A 247 -1.04 -9.12 -1.02
CA ASN A 247 0.30 -9.23 -0.46
C ASN A 247 1.19 -10.13 -1.33
N ILE A 248 2.50 -9.98 -1.19
CA ILE A 248 3.50 -10.66 -2.03
C ILE A 248 4.43 -11.48 -1.17
N GLU A 249 4.61 -12.75 -1.48
CA GLU A 249 5.71 -13.56 -0.99
C GLU A 249 6.71 -13.80 -2.13
N ILE A 250 7.97 -13.43 -1.90
CA ILE A 250 9.06 -13.67 -2.87
C ILE A 250 10.09 -14.55 -2.20
N LYS A 251 10.33 -15.73 -2.77
CA LYS A 251 11.45 -16.58 -2.36
C LYS A 251 12.59 -16.41 -3.33
N HIS A 252 13.78 -16.29 -2.77
CA HIS A 252 15.03 -16.22 -3.50
C HIS A 252 15.80 -17.51 -3.25
N GLU A 253 16.59 -17.93 -4.25
CA GLU A 253 17.45 -19.09 -4.11
C GLU A 253 18.38 -18.93 -2.90
N GLU A 254 18.29 -19.85 -1.95
CA GLU A 254 18.91 -19.74 -0.63
C GLU A 254 20.43 -19.65 -0.69
N ALA A 255 21.06 -20.45 -1.56
CA ALA A 255 22.52 -20.44 -1.74
C ALA A 255 23.02 -19.09 -2.27
N ALA A 256 22.35 -18.54 -3.28
CA ALA A 256 22.67 -17.23 -3.84
C ALA A 256 22.37 -16.09 -2.86
N TYR A 257 21.31 -16.21 -2.06
CA TYR A 257 20.99 -15.25 -1.01
C TYR A 257 22.06 -15.22 0.08
N ASN A 258 22.48 -16.39 0.56
CA ASN A 258 23.52 -16.51 1.59
C ASN A 258 24.88 -16.03 1.09
N ALA A 259 25.24 -16.33 -0.17
CA ALA A 259 26.46 -15.82 -0.80
C ALA A 259 26.45 -14.28 -0.95
N ALA A 260 25.33 -13.72 -1.41
CA ALA A 260 25.17 -12.27 -1.53
C ALA A 260 25.14 -11.57 -0.16
N ALA A 261 24.58 -12.22 0.87
CA ALA A 261 24.65 -11.72 2.25
C ALA A 261 26.08 -11.77 2.82
N ALA A 262 26.94 -12.67 2.32
CA ALA A 262 28.35 -12.79 2.67
C ALA A 262 29.29 -11.86 1.87
N GLY A 263 28.75 -11.09 0.91
CA GLY A 263 29.50 -10.04 0.20
C GLY A 263 30.07 -10.42 -1.17
N ASP A 264 29.76 -11.61 -1.71
CA ASP A 264 30.14 -12.01 -3.06
C ASP A 264 29.01 -11.65 -4.05
N LEU A 265 29.20 -10.60 -4.88
CA LEU A 265 28.17 -10.15 -5.81
C LEU A 265 28.72 -9.78 -7.18
N THR A 266 28.55 -10.68 -8.13
CA THR A 266 28.58 -10.36 -9.56
C THR A 266 27.22 -10.51 -10.23
N THR A 267 26.25 -11.18 -9.59
CA THR A 267 24.93 -11.50 -10.17
C THR A 267 23.77 -11.21 -9.21
N PRO A 268 22.62 -10.69 -9.71
CA PRO A 268 21.40 -10.55 -8.91
C PRO A 268 20.93 -11.90 -8.38
N ILE A 269 20.52 -11.97 -7.10
CA ILE A 269 19.98 -13.18 -6.49
C ILE A 269 18.73 -13.62 -7.28
N PRO A 270 18.71 -14.83 -7.87
CA PRO A 270 17.57 -15.31 -8.64
C PRO A 270 16.27 -15.33 -7.82
N ILE A 271 15.14 -15.13 -8.50
CA ILE A 271 13.81 -15.31 -7.91
C ILE A 271 13.43 -16.78 -8.12
N GLU A 272 13.22 -17.50 -7.02
CA GLU A 272 12.81 -18.91 -7.04
C GLU A 272 11.30 -19.03 -7.24
N SER A 273 10.53 -18.25 -6.48
CA SER A 273 9.07 -18.22 -6.60
C SER A 273 8.48 -16.89 -6.15
N ILE A 274 7.34 -16.55 -6.75
CA ILE A 274 6.48 -15.42 -6.37
C ILE A 274 5.11 -15.99 -6.09
N ARG A 275 4.54 -15.62 -4.94
CA ARG A 275 3.15 -15.94 -4.59
C ARG A 275 2.40 -14.68 -4.23
N LEU A 276 1.31 -14.43 -4.96
CA LEU A 276 0.36 -13.37 -4.67
C LEU A 276 -0.69 -13.90 -3.70
N LEU A 277 -0.88 -13.19 -2.59
CA LEU A 277 -1.83 -13.51 -1.53
C LEU A 277 -3.03 -12.58 -1.70
N HIS A 278 -4.04 -13.06 -2.42
CA HIS A 278 -5.24 -12.28 -2.73
C HIS A 278 -6.12 -12.08 -1.48
N PRO A 279 -6.90 -10.98 -1.44
CA PRO A 279 -7.97 -10.78 -0.48
C PRO A 279 -8.85 -12.03 -0.29
N GLU A 280 -9.22 -12.29 0.96
CA GLU A 280 -10.27 -13.26 1.27
C GLU A 280 -11.62 -12.74 0.75
N PRO A 281 -12.58 -13.62 0.43
CA PRO A 281 -13.90 -13.22 -0.06
C PRO A 281 -14.78 -12.54 1.02
N PHE A 282 -14.24 -12.30 2.22
CA PHE A 282 -14.91 -11.65 3.34
C PHE A 282 -13.95 -10.70 4.09
N SER A 283 -14.51 -9.67 4.72
CA SER A 283 -13.73 -8.76 5.58
C SER A 283 -13.65 -9.28 7.02
N ARG A 284 -12.52 -9.05 7.69
CA ARG A 284 -12.30 -9.48 9.08
C ARG A 284 -12.70 -8.37 10.05
N VAL A 285 -13.97 -7.98 10.01
CA VAL A 285 -14.59 -6.99 10.91
C VAL A 285 -15.80 -7.58 11.63
N PRO A 286 -16.31 -6.95 12.70
CA PRO A 286 -17.59 -7.33 13.28
C PRO A 286 -18.70 -7.36 12.22
N GLN A 287 -19.46 -8.46 12.16
CA GLN A 287 -20.47 -8.70 11.14
C GLN A 287 -21.78 -9.20 11.74
N VAL A 288 -22.89 -8.79 11.13
CA VAL A 288 -24.23 -9.33 11.36
C VAL A 288 -24.66 -10.08 10.11
N THR A 289 -24.82 -11.41 10.21
CA THR A 289 -25.13 -12.25 9.03
C THR A 289 -26.60 -12.64 8.95
N ALA A 290 -27.33 -12.53 10.06
CA ALA A 290 -28.77 -12.76 10.16
C ALA A 290 -29.30 -12.06 11.43
N PRO A 291 -30.62 -11.88 11.59
CA PRO A 291 -31.21 -11.41 12.84
C PRO A 291 -30.69 -12.25 14.01
N HIS A 292 -30.13 -11.59 15.03
CA HIS A 292 -29.51 -12.23 16.19
C HIS A 292 -28.28 -13.11 15.91
N HIS A 293 -27.58 -12.94 14.78
CA HIS A 293 -26.39 -13.68 14.40
C HIS A 293 -25.20 -12.74 14.20
N PHE A 294 -24.29 -12.72 15.17
CA PHE A 294 -23.16 -11.79 15.24
C PHE A 294 -21.83 -12.54 15.20
N HIS A 295 -20.86 -12.00 14.45
CA HIS A 295 -19.51 -12.53 14.32
C HIS A 295 -18.50 -11.45 14.67
N PHE A 296 -17.59 -11.74 15.59
CA PHE A 296 -16.53 -10.81 16.01
C PHE A 296 -15.16 -11.46 15.82
N PRO A 297 -14.25 -10.87 15.02
CA PRO A 297 -12.88 -11.38 14.89
C PRO A 297 -12.07 -11.04 16.15
N ILE A 298 -11.25 -11.97 16.64
CA ILE A 298 -10.40 -11.77 17.81
C ILE A 298 -9.08 -11.09 17.38
N ALA A 299 -8.91 -9.83 17.83
CA ALA A 299 -7.89 -8.89 17.35
C ALA A 299 -6.43 -9.35 17.51
N GLU A 300 -6.11 -10.14 18.56
CA GLU A 300 -4.75 -10.67 18.80
C GLU A 300 -4.20 -11.52 17.64
N HIS A 301 -5.05 -11.98 16.73
CA HIS A 301 -4.65 -12.80 15.58
C HIS A 301 -4.94 -12.15 14.21
N ALA A 302 -5.76 -11.10 14.17
CA ALA A 302 -6.13 -10.43 12.92
C ALA A 302 -4.99 -9.60 12.33
N ASN A 303 -4.16 -8.97 13.18
CA ASN A 303 -3.11 -8.02 12.77
C ASN A 303 -1.68 -8.62 12.72
N GLN A 304 -1.49 -9.88 13.15
CA GLN A 304 -0.15 -10.49 13.28
C GLN A 304 0.40 -11.09 11.98
N ASN A 305 -0.43 -11.28 10.95
CA ASN A 305 -0.07 -11.99 9.72
C ASN A 305 0.32 -11.08 8.55
N GLU A 306 0.64 -9.82 8.84
CA GLU A 306 0.58 -8.74 7.86
C GLU A 306 1.79 -8.67 6.90
N HIS A 307 3.01 -9.01 7.34
CA HIS A 307 4.18 -8.98 6.45
C HIS A 307 4.62 -10.41 6.10
N PRO A 308 4.24 -10.95 4.93
CA PRO A 308 4.41 -12.38 4.61
C PRO A 308 5.87 -12.83 4.53
N ASN A 309 6.81 -11.89 4.34
CA ASN A 309 8.24 -12.17 4.20
C ASN A 309 9.06 -12.00 5.50
N GLN A 310 8.44 -11.89 6.68
CA GLN A 310 9.19 -11.90 7.95
C GLN A 310 9.49 -13.34 8.40
N ALA A 311 10.77 -13.64 8.62
CA ALA A 311 11.29 -14.99 8.87
C ALA A 311 10.82 -15.68 10.17
N ASN A 312 9.94 -15.05 10.98
CA ASN A 312 9.62 -15.58 12.32
C ASN A 312 8.15 -15.45 12.76
N THR A 313 7.22 -15.26 11.82
CA THR A 313 5.79 -15.25 12.15
C THR A 313 5.18 -16.62 11.80
N GLN A 314 5.04 -17.50 12.80
CA GLN A 314 4.02 -18.55 12.72
C GLN A 314 2.69 -17.85 12.47
N ARG A 315 2.13 -18.03 11.26
CA ARG A 315 0.82 -17.44 10.92
C ARG A 315 -0.22 -17.98 11.89
N LYS A 316 -0.64 -17.16 12.86
CA LYS A 316 -1.69 -17.56 13.80
C LYS A 316 -3.04 -17.43 13.09
N ARG A 317 -3.85 -18.49 13.10
CA ARG A 317 -5.20 -18.46 12.52
C ARG A 317 -6.04 -17.41 13.24
N THR A 318 -6.75 -16.58 12.49
CA THR A 318 -7.73 -15.65 13.07
C THR A 318 -8.84 -16.46 13.73
N ARG A 319 -9.08 -16.22 15.02
CA ARG A 319 -10.20 -16.82 15.76
C ARG A 319 -11.39 -15.88 15.70
N TRP A 320 -12.60 -16.44 15.72
CA TRP A 320 -13.86 -15.71 15.68
C TRP A 320 -14.71 -16.07 16.90
N LEU A 321 -15.37 -15.07 17.48
CA LEU A 321 -16.47 -15.24 18.42
C LEU A 321 -17.78 -15.18 17.63
N CYS A 322 -18.53 -16.29 17.64
CA CYS A 322 -19.87 -16.36 17.07
C CYS A 322 -20.90 -16.27 18.20
N VAL A 323 -21.80 -15.30 18.12
CA VAL A 323 -22.89 -15.11 19.07
C VAL A 323 -24.20 -15.26 18.33
N HIS A 324 -24.99 -16.25 18.73
CA HIS A 324 -26.32 -16.47 18.19
C HIS A 324 -27.33 -16.73 19.30
N ARG A 325 -28.53 -16.18 19.13
CA ARG A 325 -29.66 -16.53 19.99
C ARG A 325 -30.15 -17.91 19.58
N LYS A 326 -30.15 -18.88 20.50
CA LYS A 326 -30.87 -20.14 20.28
C LYS A 326 -32.35 -19.81 20.12
N THR A 327 -32.94 -20.22 19.00
CA THR A 327 -34.39 -20.29 18.89
C THR A 327 -34.87 -21.43 19.77
N ASP A 328 -35.59 -21.09 20.84
CA ASP A 328 -36.32 -22.08 21.62
C ASP A 328 -37.31 -22.76 20.67
N SER A 329 -37.01 -24.01 20.31
CA SER A 329 -37.89 -24.85 19.52
C SER A 329 -38.87 -25.45 20.51
N ASN A 330 -40.08 -24.90 20.58
CA ASN A 330 -41.21 -25.53 21.28
C ASN A 330 -41.77 -26.67 20.43
#